data_AF-X1I7U2-F1
#
_entry.id   AF-X1I7U2-F1
#
_cell.length_a   1.000
_cell.length_b   1.000
_cell.length_c   1.000
_cell.angle_alpha   90.00
_cell.angle_beta   90.00
_cell.angle_gamma   90.00
#
_symmetry.space_group_name_H-M   'P 1'
#
loop_
_entity.id
_entity.type
_entity.pdbx_description
1 polymer ?
#
loop_
_entity_poly.entity_id
_entity_poly.type
_entity_poly.pdbx_seq_one_letter_code
_entity_poly.pdbx_strand_id
1 'polypeptide(L)'
;MAYFALEPNELKEMIKNIRDTELALGTSEKKLSKSEENLYKLARRSIIAKKNIPKGKIIEKSDLTIKRPGYGIPPKFLDIVIGRKANKDIEIDDILTWDMI
;
A
#
# COMPACT_ATOMS: atom_id res chain seq x y z
N MET A 1 38.65 -33.53 27.39
CA MET A 1 37.51 -32.70 26.95
C MET A 1 38.06 -31.49 26.23
N ALA A 2 37.74 -31.32 24.94
CA ALA A 2 38.10 -30.12 24.21
C ALA A 2 37.08 -29.03 24.57
N TYR A 3 37.46 -28.11 25.46
CA TYR A 3 36.57 -27.11 26.04
C TYR A 3 35.94 -26.14 25.01
N PHE A 4 36.49 -26.08 23.79
CA PHE A 4 36.07 -25.17 22.72
C PHE A 4 35.46 -25.88 21.50
N ALA A 5 35.23 -27.20 21.58
CA ALA A 5 34.61 -27.97 20.51
C ALA A 5 33.12 -28.21 20.80
N LEU A 6 32.31 -28.21 19.75
CA LEU A 6 30.89 -28.53 19.86
C LEU A 6 30.68 -30.04 19.91
N GLU A 7 29.79 -30.48 20.78
CA GLU A 7 29.28 -31.84 20.77
C GLU A 7 28.29 -32.04 19.59
N PRO A 8 28.05 -33.29 19.15
CA PRO A 8 27.24 -33.54 17.94
C PRO A 8 25.83 -32.91 17.95
N ASN A 9 25.18 -32.83 19.11
CA ASN A 9 23.89 -32.16 19.28
C ASN A 9 24.00 -30.65 19.14
N GLU A 10 25.04 -30.03 19.71
CA GLU A 10 25.29 -28.59 19.65
C GLU A 10 25.67 -28.17 18.23
N LEU A 11 26.45 -29.00 17.52
CA LEU A 11 26.76 -28.80 16.11
C LEU A 11 25.49 -28.85 15.25
N LYS A 12 24.59 -29.82 15.52
CA LYS A 12 23.31 -29.93 14.82
C LYS A 12 22.44 -28.70 15.04
N GLU A 13 22.41 -28.17 16.26
CA GLU A 13 21.69 -26.94 16.59
C GLU A 13 22.29 -25.73 15.90
N MET A 14 23.62 -25.58 15.91
CA MET A 14 24.30 -24.50 15.22
C MET A 14 24.01 -24.51 13.72
N ILE A 15 24.05 -25.68 13.07
CA ILE A 15 23.71 -25.81 11.65
C ILE A 15 22.26 -25.38 11.39
N LYS A 16 21.31 -25.82 12.21
CA LYS A 16 19.91 -25.39 12.08
C LYS A 16 19.79 -23.87 12.20
N ASN A 17 20.43 -23.28 13.20
CA ASN A 17 20.37 -21.82 13.44
C ASN A 17 21.00 -21.03 12.28
N ILE A 18 22.08 -21.54 11.68
CA ILE A 18 22.68 -20.93 10.47
C ILE A 18 21.67 -20.95 9.32
N ARG A 19 21.02 -22.09 9.05
CA ARG A 19 20.03 -22.20 7.96
C ARG A 19 18.80 -21.33 8.21
N ASP A 20 18.30 -21.29 9.44
CA ASP A 20 17.19 -20.40 9.83
C ASP A 20 17.58 -18.93 9.63
N THR A 21 18.84 -18.56 9.95
CA THR A 21 19.37 -17.20 9.75
C THR A 21 19.48 -16.85 8.27
N GLU A 22 20.01 -17.74 7.44
CA GLU A 22 20.08 -17.53 5.98
C GLU A 22 18.69 -17.28 5.38
N LEU A 23 17.67 -18.03 5.84
CA LEU A 23 16.27 -17.81 5.42
C LEU A 23 15.72 -16.46 5.91
N ALA A 24 15.99 -16.09 7.16
CA ALA A 24 15.51 -14.86 7.77
C ALA A 24 16.16 -13.59 7.16
N LEU A 25 17.42 -13.68 6.74
CA LEU A 25 18.10 -12.60 6.02
C LEU A 25 17.40 -12.26 4.70
N GLY A 26 16.73 -13.24 4.09
CA GLY A 26 15.85 -13.02 2.94
C GLY A 26 16.59 -12.49 1.72
N THR A 27 16.05 -11.45 1.08
CA THR A 27 16.57 -10.86 -0.15
C THR A 27 16.71 -9.34 -0.01
N SER A 28 17.71 -8.77 -0.67
CA SER A 28 17.87 -7.31 -0.79
C SER A 28 16.85 -6.67 -1.74
N GLU A 29 16.04 -7.46 -2.45
CA GLU A 29 15.02 -6.96 -3.35
C GLU A 29 13.86 -6.30 -2.59
N LYS A 30 13.64 -5.00 -2.83
CA LYS A 30 12.48 -4.29 -2.33
C LYS A 30 11.24 -4.60 -3.17
N LYS A 31 10.56 -5.68 -2.84
CA LYS A 31 9.28 -6.09 -3.44
C LYS A 31 8.21 -6.29 -2.39
N LEU A 32 6.95 -6.16 -2.79
CA LEU A 32 5.84 -6.57 -1.95
C LEU A 32 5.83 -8.09 -1.88
N SER A 33 5.72 -8.64 -0.68
CA SER A 33 5.40 -10.04 -0.50
C SER A 33 3.93 -10.29 -0.83
N LYS A 34 3.59 -11.54 -1.18
CA LYS A 34 2.21 -11.92 -1.52
C LYS A 34 1.23 -11.64 -0.38
N SER A 35 1.66 -11.81 0.87
CA SER A 35 0.83 -11.52 2.05
C SER A 35 0.63 -10.01 2.26
N GLU A 36 1.54 -9.17 1.78
CA GLU A 36 1.43 -7.72 1.87
C GLU A 36 0.56 -7.10 0.77
N GLU A 37 0.35 -7.75 -0.38
CA GLU A 37 -0.33 -7.15 -1.53
C GLU A 37 -1.71 -6.54 -1.21
N ASN A 38 -2.53 -7.28 -0.45
CA ASN A 38 -3.87 -6.83 -0.05
C ASN A 38 -3.78 -5.64 0.91
N LEU A 39 -2.93 -5.76 1.94
CA LEU A 39 -2.74 -4.71 2.92
C LEU A 39 -2.13 -3.46 2.28
N TYR A 40 -1.25 -3.63 1.28
CA TYR A 40 -0.65 -2.55 0.54
C TYR A 40 -1.71 -1.68 -0.14
N LYS A 41 -2.67 -2.30 -0.85
CA LYS A 41 -3.78 -1.56 -1.48
C LYS A 41 -4.68 -0.87 -0.46
N LEU A 42 -4.99 -1.55 0.65
CA LEU A 42 -5.86 -1.00 1.71
C LEU A 42 -5.20 0.14 2.50
N ALA A 43 -3.89 0.04 2.75
CA ALA A 43 -3.16 0.99 3.59
C ALA A 43 -2.72 2.26 2.85
N ARG A 44 -2.66 2.22 1.52
CA ARG A 44 -2.42 3.41 0.68
C ARG A 44 -3.64 4.33 0.71
N ARG A 45 -3.43 5.59 0.31
CA ARG A 45 -4.49 6.61 0.27
C ARG A 45 -4.92 6.84 -1.18
N SER A 46 -6.17 7.22 -1.35
CA SER A 46 -6.75 7.69 -2.62
C SER A 46 -7.31 9.10 -2.43
N ILE A 47 -7.60 9.76 -3.53
CA ILE A 47 -8.42 10.96 -3.56
C ILE A 47 -9.88 10.55 -3.34
N ILE A 48 -10.54 11.24 -2.43
CA ILE A 48 -11.92 10.98 -2.00
C ILE A 48 -12.73 12.27 -2.07
N ALA A 49 -14.00 12.17 -2.39
CA ALA A 49 -14.92 13.30 -2.35
C ALA A 49 -15.15 13.76 -0.91
N LYS A 50 -14.85 15.02 -0.62
CA LYS A 50 -15.12 15.67 0.67
C LYS A 50 -16.58 16.13 0.79
N LYS A 51 -17.26 16.28 -0.33
CA LYS A 51 -18.64 16.76 -0.47
C LYS A 51 -19.25 16.11 -1.70
N ASN A 52 -20.57 16.19 -1.84
CA ASN A 52 -21.25 15.79 -3.07
C ASN A 52 -20.78 16.67 -4.23
N ILE A 53 -20.40 16.05 -5.35
CA ILE A 53 -19.96 16.68 -6.60
C ILE A 53 -20.96 16.26 -7.69
N PRO A 54 -21.88 17.15 -8.10
CA PRO A 54 -22.83 16.84 -9.15
C PRO A 54 -22.16 16.59 -10.49
N LYS A 55 -22.79 15.74 -11.32
CA LYS A 55 -22.38 15.52 -12.71
C LYS A 55 -22.24 16.86 -13.43
N GLY A 56 -21.12 17.01 -14.13
CA GLY A 56 -20.80 18.18 -14.92
C GLY A 56 -20.16 19.33 -14.14
N LYS A 57 -20.03 19.25 -12.82
CA LYS A 57 -19.29 20.23 -12.03
C LYS A 57 -17.79 20.11 -12.32
N ILE A 58 -17.09 21.25 -12.36
CA ILE A 58 -15.62 21.30 -12.36
C ILE A 58 -15.14 21.03 -10.93
N ILE A 59 -14.27 20.03 -10.78
CA ILE A 59 -13.79 19.58 -9.48
C ILE A 59 -12.77 20.58 -8.95
N GLU A 60 -13.03 21.10 -7.75
CA GLU A 60 -12.12 21.99 -7.05
C GLU A 60 -11.35 21.26 -5.96
N LYS A 61 -10.21 21.85 -5.52
CA LYS A 61 -9.48 21.35 -4.36
C LYS A 61 -10.35 21.28 -3.09
N SER A 62 -11.35 22.15 -2.98
CA SER A 62 -12.26 22.24 -1.83
C SER A 62 -13.25 21.06 -1.76
N ASP A 63 -13.47 20.37 -2.89
CA ASP A 63 -14.36 19.22 -3.04
C ASP A 63 -13.67 17.90 -2.69
N LEU A 64 -12.34 17.91 -2.50
CA LEU A 64 -11.53 16.70 -2.36
C LEU A 64 -10.90 16.58 -0.98
N THR A 65 -10.63 15.34 -0.60
CA THR A 65 -9.84 14.95 0.56
C THR A 65 -9.01 13.72 0.22
N ILE A 66 -8.08 13.35 1.09
CA ILE A 66 -7.20 12.20 0.88
C ILE A 66 -7.35 11.27 2.09
N LYS A 67 -7.95 10.10 1.88
CA LYS A 67 -8.09 9.07 2.92
C LYS A 67 -7.73 7.69 2.36
N ARG A 68 -7.68 6.69 3.24
CA ARG A 68 -7.65 5.28 2.85
C ARG A 68 -9.04 4.85 2.38
N PRO A 69 -9.16 3.82 1.53
CA PRO A 69 -8.12 2.93 1.01
C PRO A 69 -7.44 3.47 -0.27
N GLY A 70 -6.50 2.72 -0.82
CA GLY A 70 -5.61 3.11 -1.92
C GLY A 70 -5.94 2.49 -3.28
N TYR A 71 -7.18 2.03 -3.48
CA TYR A 71 -7.62 1.45 -4.76
C TYR A 71 -8.30 2.46 -5.70
N GLY A 72 -8.43 3.72 -5.31
CA GLY A 72 -8.86 4.82 -6.18
C GLY A 72 -7.68 5.55 -6.81
N ILE A 73 -7.94 6.79 -7.27
CA ILE A 73 -6.89 7.64 -7.85
C ILE A 73 -5.85 7.99 -6.78
N PRO A 74 -4.55 7.71 -7.00
CA PRO A 74 -3.49 8.08 -6.08
C PRO A 74 -3.35 9.60 -5.88
N PRO A 75 -3.06 10.09 -4.66
CA PRO A 75 -2.92 11.51 -4.35
C PRO A 75 -1.88 12.28 -5.17
N LYS A 76 -0.89 11.58 -5.76
CA LYS A 76 0.09 12.18 -6.67
C LYS A 76 -0.54 12.78 -7.94
N PHE A 77 -1.79 12.44 -8.23
CA PHE A 77 -2.55 12.96 -9.38
C PHE A 77 -3.56 14.04 -8.98
N LEU A 78 -3.50 14.58 -7.76
CA LEU A 78 -4.44 15.59 -7.29
C LEU A 78 -4.55 16.78 -8.24
N ASP A 79 -3.42 17.26 -8.76
CA ASP A 79 -3.37 18.39 -9.70
C ASP A 79 -3.99 18.04 -11.07
N ILE A 80 -4.07 16.76 -11.43
CA ILE A 80 -4.74 16.30 -12.65
C ILE A 80 -6.26 16.23 -12.45
N VAL A 81 -6.70 15.89 -11.22
CA VAL A 81 -8.12 15.78 -10.88
C VAL A 81 -8.76 17.17 -10.72
N ILE A 82 -8.03 18.13 -10.14
CA ILE A 82 -8.51 19.51 -10.03
C ILE A 82 -8.67 20.11 -11.42
N GLY A 83 -9.84 20.70 -11.70
CA GLY A 83 -10.17 21.26 -13.02
C GLY A 83 -10.82 20.26 -13.99
N ARG A 84 -10.88 18.96 -13.65
CA ARG A 84 -11.66 17.98 -14.41
C ARG A 84 -13.15 18.14 -14.18
N LYS A 85 -13.96 17.60 -15.08
CA LYS A 85 -15.42 17.71 -15.04
C LYS A 85 -16.00 16.36 -14.61
N ALA A 86 -16.78 16.34 -13.54
CA ALA A 86 -17.43 15.11 -13.07
C ALA A 86 -18.30 14.49 -14.18
N ASN A 87 -18.05 13.23 -14.53
CA ASN A 87 -18.78 12.50 -15.56
C ASN A 87 -20.08 11.84 -15.02
N LYS A 88 -20.19 11.72 -13.71
CA LYS A 88 -21.38 11.26 -12.97
C LYS A 88 -21.49 12.01 -11.65
N ASP A 89 -22.61 11.83 -10.94
CA ASP A 89 -22.72 12.30 -9.57
C ASP A 89 -21.76 11.52 -8.68
N ILE A 90 -21.00 12.24 -7.86
CA ILE A 90 -20.03 11.69 -6.91
C ILE A 90 -20.49 12.09 -5.51
N GLU A 91 -20.77 11.11 -4.66
CA GLU A 91 -21.24 11.35 -3.30
C GLU A 91 -20.09 11.65 -2.35
N ILE A 92 -20.39 12.27 -1.21
CA ILE A 92 -19.42 12.42 -0.12
C ILE A 92 -18.86 11.06 0.28
N ASP A 93 -17.55 11.01 0.52
CA ASP A 93 -16.78 9.81 0.85
C ASP A 93 -16.63 8.78 -0.28
N ASP A 94 -17.13 9.08 -1.49
CA ASP A 94 -16.78 8.28 -2.67
C ASP A 94 -15.29 8.34 -2.98
N ILE A 95 -14.74 7.18 -3.31
CA ILE A 95 -13.37 7.02 -3.75
C ILE A 95 -13.32 7.33 -5.23
N LEU A 96 -12.60 8.39 -5.61
CA LEU A 96 -12.55 8.80 -7.00
C LEU A 96 -11.83 7.74 -7.84
N THR A 97 -12.45 7.41 -8.97
CA THR A 97 -11.87 6.62 -10.06
C THR A 97 -11.88 7.41 -11.36
N TRP A 98 -11.05 7.02 -12.32
CA TRP A 98 -10.88 7.77 -13.57
C TRP A 98 -12.14 7.82 -14.44
N ASP A 99 -13.08 6.88 -14.30
CA ASP A 99 -14.37 6.89 -15.00
C ASP A 99 -15.34 7.96 -14.46
N MET A 100 -15.10 8.48 -13.25
CA MET A 100 -15.98 9.47 -12.62
C MET A 100 -15.69 10.91 -13.04
N ILE A 101 -14.55 11.20 -13.69
CA ILE A 101 -14.00 12.56 -13.91
C ILE A 101 -13.51 12.82 -15.33
#